data_AF-A0A8T3PIM6-F1
#
_entry.id   AF-A0A8T3PIM6-F1
#
_cell.length_a   1.000
_cell.length_b   1.000
_cell.length_c   1.000
_cell.angle_alpha   90.00
_cell.angle_beta   90.00
_cell.angle_gamma   90.00
#
_symmetry.space_group_name_H-M   'P 1'
#
loop_
_entity.id
_entity.type
_entity.pdbx_description
1 polymer ?
#
loop_
_entity_poly.entity_id
_entity_poly.type
_entity_poly.pdbx_seq_one_letter_code
_entity_poly.pdbx_strand_id
1 'polypeptide(L)'
;MWNWEGFTGSYSRVPECVRHWREAAGKAAAKTAFVPLKFGLGEAFQFGWSEERMVIGGIYRRLQVAHLKLCASRAFWQSAPACRAG
;
A
#
# COMPACT_ATOMS: atom_id res chain seq x y z
N MET A 1 -0.55 22.72 -44.18
CA MET A 1 0.42 23.55 -43.45
C MET A 1 -0.14 23.78 -42.06
N TRP A 2 0.18 22.91 -41.10
CA TRP A 2 -0.28 23.03 -39.72
C TRP A 2 0.76 23.85 -38.94
N ASN A 3 0.35 25.03 -38.47
CA ASN A 3 1.19 25.96 -37.73
C ASN A 3 1.05 25.66 -36.23
N TRP A 4 2.12 25.16 -35.60
CA TRP A 4 2.20 24.76 -34.19
C TRP A 4 2.61 25.95 -33.30
N GLU A 5 2.07 27.14 -33.58
CA GLU A 5 2.47 28.39 -32.95
C GLU A 5 2.58 28.28 -31.43
N GLY A 6 3.82 28.29 -30.95
CA GLY A 6 4.20 29.12 -29.82
C GLY A 6 4.22 28.48 -28.43
N PHE A 7 4.17 27.16 -28.25
CA PHE A 7 4.43 26.61 -26.92
C PHE A 7 5.94 26.52 -26.62
N THR A 8 6.55 27.65 -26.24
CA THR A 8 7.93 27.81 -25.76
C THR A 8 8.16 27.32 -24.32
N GLY A 9 7.25 26.48 -23.80
CA GLY A 9 7.23 26.10 -22.40
C GLY A 9 8.54 25.48 -21.93
N SER A 10 9.08 26.00 -20.81
CA SER A 10 10.16 25.36 -20.06
C SER A 10 9.57 24.20 -19.25
N TYR A 11 10.16 23.00 -19.36
CA TYR A 11 9.79 21.83 -18.55
C TYR A 11 9.72 22.17 -17.06
N SER A 12 10.55 23.10 -16.60
CA SER A 12 10.66 23.54 -15.19
C SER A 12 9.41 24.27 -14.66
N ARG A 13 8.56 24.84 -15.52
CA ARG A 13 7.36 25.56 -15.08
C ARG A 13 6.27 24.64 -14.53
N VAL A 14 6.18 23.41 -15.05
CA VAL A 14 5.19 22.43 -14.59
C VAL A 14 5.52 21.93 -13.18
N PRO A 15 6.75 21.48 -12.87
CA PRO A 15 7.16 21.16 -11.50
C PRO A 15 7.02 22.31 -10.52
N GLU A 16 7.38 23.54 -10.91
CA GLU A 16 7.21 24.72 -10.04
C GLU A 16 5.75 24.99 -9.71
N CYS A 17 4.86 24.93 -10.70
CA CYS A 17 3.43 25.10 -10.50
C CYS A 17 2.87 24.03 -9.55
N VAL A 18 3.26 22.76 -9.75
CA VAL A 18 2.85 21.65 -8.87
C VAL A 18 3.39 21.83 -7.45
N ARG A 19 4.62 22.33 -7.29
CA ARG A 19 5.21 22.62 -5.97
C ARG A 19 4.43 23.72 -5.24
N HIS A 20 4.18 24.86 -5.91
CA HIS A 20 3.40 25.96 -5.34
C HIS A 20 1.97 25.53 -4.98
N TRP A 21 1.33 24.71 -5.81
CA TRP A 21 0.01 24.17 -5.52
C TRP A 21 0.02 23.29 -4.25
N ARG A 22 1.02 22.41 -4.09
CA ARG A 22 1.16 21.56 -2.88
C ARG A 22 1.44 22.39 -1.61
N GLU A 23 2.25 23.43 -1.72
CA GLU A 23 2.55 24.34 -0.61
C GLU A 23 1.30 25.13 -0.20
N ALA A 24 0.54 25.64 -1.16
CA ALA A 24 -0.70 26.40 -0.92
C ALA A 24 -1.85 25.53 -0.40
N ALA A 25 -1.95 24.27 -0.83
CA ALA A 25 -3.00 23.35 -0.38
C ALA A 25 -2.85 22.92 1.10
N GLY A 26 -1.69 23.21 1.71
CA GLY A 26 -1.39 22.93 3.12
C GLY A 26 -1.36 21.43 3.46
N LYS A 27 -0.90 21.09 4.67
CA LYS A 27 -0.87 19.70 5.16
C LYS A 27 -2.26 19.03 5.22
N ALA A 28 -3.34 19.81 5.08
CA ALA A 28 -4.71 19.33 5.04
C ALA A 28 -5.07 18.64 3.71
N ALA A 29 -4.48 19.03 2.58
CA ALA A 29 -4.66 18.33 1.30
C ALA A 29 -3.84 17.03 1.21
N ALA A 30 -2.85 16.87 2.09
CA ALA A 30 -2.17 15.59 2.32
C ALA A 30 -2.95 14.66 3.28
N LYS A 31 -4.19 15.03 3.68
CA LYS A 31 -5.09 14.07 4.33
C LYS A 31 -5.44 12.99 3.33
N THR A 32 -5.15 11.76 3.72
CA THR A 32 -5.58 10.48 3.11
C THR A 32 -6.76 10.66 2.16
N ALA A 33 -6.45 10.76 0.87
CA ALA A 33 -7.47 10.62 -0.16
C ALA A 33 -8.02 9.20 -0.04
N PHE A 34 -9.21 9.06 0.54
CA PHE A 34 -9.90 7.79 0.60
C PHE A 34 -10.57 7.56 -0.74
N VAL A 35 -9.97 6.70 -1.56
CA VAL A 35 -10.60 6.21 -2.79
C VAL A 35 -11.32 4.90 -2.46
N PRO A 36 -12.66 4.87 -2.46
CA PRO A 36 -13.41 3.65 -2.18
C PRO A 36 -13.23 2.66 -3.34
N LEU A 37 -12.34 1.69 -3.15
CA LEU A 37 -12.15 0.59 -4.09
C LEU A 37 -13.21 -0.48 -3.82
N LYS A 38 -13.92 -0.89 -4.88
CA LYS A 38 -14.80 -2.05 -4.88
C LYS A 38 -14.15 -3.16 -5.69
N PHE A 39 -14.10 -4.35 -5.12
CA PHE A 39 -13.51 -5.53 -5.72
C PHE A 39 -14.54 -6.66 -5.72
N GLY A 40 -14.53 -7.49 -6.75
CA GLY A 40 -15.17 -8.80 -6.74
C GLY A 40 -14.51 -9.75 -5.74
N LEU A 41 -15.15 -10.89 -5.49
CA LEU A 41 -14.58 -11.94 -4.65
C LEU A 41 -13.31 -12.49 -5.29
N GLY A 42 -12.20 -12.49 -4.53
CA GLY A 42 -10.90 -12.99 -4.98
C GLY A 42 -10.10 -12.03 -5.86
N GLU A 43 -10.67 -10.91 -6.31
CA GLU A 43 -10.00 -9.97 -7.23
C GLU A 43 -8.81 -9.24 -6.58
N ALA A 44 -8.92 -8.92 -5.29
CA ALA A 44 -7.86 -8.24 -4.56
C ALA A 44 -7.65 -8.86 -3.17
N PHE A 45 -6.39 -8.91 -2.77
CA PHE A 45 -5.96 -9.38 -1.46
C PHE A 45 -4.77 -8.56 -0.95
N GLN A 46 -4.65 -8.48 0.36
CA GLN A 46 -3.48 -7.97 1.06
C GLN A 46 -2.67 -9.16 1.56
N PHE A 47 -1.38 -9.16 1.26
CA PHE A 47 -0.44 -10.17 1.71
C PHE A 47 0.71 -9.52 2.46
N GLY A 48 1.17 -10.16 3.52
CA GLY A 48 2.31 -9.71 4.30
C GLY A 48 2.87 -10.78 5.22
N TRP A 49 3.96 -10.43 5.90
CA TRP A 49 4.61 -11.27 6.90
C TRP A 49 4.68 -10.50 8.21
N SER A 50 4.48 -11.20 9.33
CA SER A 50 4.77 -10.67 10.65
C SER A 50 5.60 -11.67 11.43
N GLU A 51 6.10 -11.19 12.57
CA GLU A 51 6.75 -12.05 13.52
C GLU A 51 5.99 -12.07 14.83
N GLU A 52 5.55 -13.27 15.20
CA GLU A 52 4.71 -13.51 16.36
C GLU A 52 5.45 -14.35 17.40
N ARG A 53 5.16 -14.10 18.69
CA ARG A 53 5.71 -14.90 19.79
C ARG A 53 4.59 -15.75 20.38
N MET A 54 4.75 -17.07 20.36
CA MET A 54 3.72 -18.01 20.82
C MET A 54 4.34 -19.20 21.57
N VAL A 55 3.58 -19.79 22.48
CA VAL A 55 3.96 -21.04 23.14
C VAL A 55 3.46 -22.22 22.31
N ILE A 56 4.39 -23.07 21.83
CA ILE A 56 4.09 -24.31 21.10
C ILE A 56 4.70 -25.47 21.89
N GLY A 57 3.88 -26.45 22.27
CA GLY A 57 4.35 -27.61 23.05
C GLY A 57 5.00 -27.22 24.38
N GLY A 58 4.54 -26.14 25.01
CA GLY A 58 5.12 -25.62 26.26
C GLY A 58 6.38 -24.77 26.10
N ILE A 59 6.91 -24.62 24.88
CA ILE A 59 8.13 -23.85 24.61
C ILE A 59 7.77 -22.52 23.94
N TYR A 60 8.33 -21.42 24.43
CA TYR A 60 8.21 -20.11 23.78
C TYR A 60 9.00 -20.10 22.46
N ARG A 61 8.33 -19.76 21.36
CA ARG A 61 8.90 -19.71 20.02
C ARG A 61 8.56 -18.37 19.35
N ARG A 62 9.49 -17.90 18.53
CA ARG A 62 9.35 -16.77 17.60
C ARG A 62 9.02 -17.36 16.23
N LEU A 63 7.90 -16.97 15.65
CA LEU A 63 7.36 -17.52 14.40
C LEU A 63 7.30 -16.43 13.34
N GLN A 64 7.74 -16.74 12.13
CA GLN A 64 7.46 -15.93 10.95
C GLN A 64 6.11 -16.39 10.39
N VAL A 65 5.12 -15.52 10.39
CA VAL A 65 3.75 -15.83 9.98
C VAL A 65 3.46 -15.12 8.66
N ALA A 66 2.94 -15.86 7.69
CA ALA A 66 2.39 -15.31 6.45
C ALA A 66 0.92 -15.00 6.67
N HIS A 67 0.48 -13.80 6.28
CA HIS A 67 -0.89 -13.34 6.42
C HIS A 67 -1.45 -13.00 5.04
N LEU A 68 -2.65 -13.49 4.76
CA LEU A 68 -3.43 -13.15 3.59
C LEU A 68 -4.81 -12.65 4.04
N LYS A 69 -5.30 -11.56 3.45
CA LYS A 69 -6.66 -11.06 3.68
C LYS A 69 -7.31 -10.64 2.37
N LEU A 70 -8.49 -11.17 2.08
CA LEU A 70 -9.25 -10.79 0.89
C LEU A 70 -9.91 -9.42 1.08
N CYS A 71 -9.84 -8.56 0.07
CA CYS A 71 -10.34 -7.18 0.15
C CYS A 71 -11.87 -7.12 0.19
N ALA A 72 -12.55 -7.92 -0.63
CA ALA A 72 -14.00 -7.93 -0.76
C ALA A 72 -14.71 -8.63 0.42
N SER A 73 -14.30 -9.86 0.74
CA SER A 73 -14.95 -10.69 1.78
C SER A 73 -14.38 -10.49 3.18
N ARG A 74 -13.21 -9.88 3.32
CA ARG A 74 -12.44 -9.78 4.57
C ARG A 74 -12.00 -11.12 5.18
N ALA A 75 -12.25 -12.24 4.50
CA ALA A 75 -11.74 -13.55 4.89
C ALA A 75 -10.20 -13.51 4.96
N PHE A 76 -9.63 -14.28 5.89
CA PHE A 76 -8.19 -14.29 6.15
C PHE A 76 -7.64 -15.70 6.21
N TRP A 77 -6.35 -15.82 5.88
CA TRP A 77 -5.57 -17.04 6.00
C TRP A 77 -4.23 -16.72 6.64
N GLN A 78 -3.78 -17.59 7.53
CA GLN A 78 -2.49 -17.45 8.19
C GLN A 78 -1.75 -18.78 8.16
N SER A 79 -0.46 -18.74 7.87
CA SER A 79 0.40 -19.92 7.87
C SER A 79 1.78 -19.58 8.40
N ALA A 80 2.33 -20.46 9.23
CA ALA A 80 3.72 -20.39 9.67
C ALA A 80 4.44 -21.68 9.24
N PRO A 81 5.72 -21.60 8.82
CA PRO A 81 6.50 -22.80 8.54
C PRO A 81 6.71 -23.59 9.84
N ALA A 82 6.90 -24.91 9.71
CA ALA A 82 7.15 -25.78 10.85
C ALA A 82 8.35 -25.26 11.66
N CYS A 83 8.10 -24.98 12.95
CA CYS A 83 9.16 -24.61 13.87
C CYS A 83 9.94 -25.90 14.21
N ARG A 84 11.19 -26.03 13.75
CA ARG A 84 12.04 -27.16 14.15
C ARG A 84 12.19 -27.13 15.67
N ALA A 85 11.76 -28.21 16.32
CA ALA A 85 12.12 -28.44 17.71
C ALA A 85 13.60 -28.78 17.73
N GLY A 86 14.41 -27.88 18.27
CA GLY A 86 15.73 -28.23 18.79
C GLY A 86 15.61 -28.91 20.13
#